data_AF-A0A0W8EZR8-F1
#
_entry.id   AF-A0A0W8EZR8-F1
#
_cell.length_a   1.000
_cell.length_b   1.000
_cell.length_c   1.000
_cell.angle_alpha   90.00
_cell.angle_beta   90.00
_cell.angle_gamma   90.00
#
_symmetry.space_group_name_H-M   'P 1'
#
loop_
_entity.id
_entity.type
_entity.pdbx_description
1 polymer ?
#
loop_
_entity_poly.entity_id
_entity_poly.type
_entity_poly.pdbx_seq_one_letter_code
_entity_poly.pdbx_strand_id
1 'polypeptide(L)'
;MPRIFPILTLTCLLAFCLAAGCTVQVDDDGSGAPFTPVISSSVRVVRIVDGDTIRVAFPDGSQETVRILGIDTPETTVDGNDPGKFDDASDARLLALWGEEAAQYTVERLDDRDITIMSDRAAGTRDRYGRILAYITLPDGSDFGEDLVEQGLARVYTPESFARKDRYLSMQQQAMHAGRGIWSGHAPAAELLGTFGTETVTMMIRGTAVSPAMTSIGT
;
A
#
# COMPACT_ATOMS: atom_id res chain seq x y z
N MET A 1 49.99 -9.44 68.99
CA MET A 1 51.36 -9.98 68.87
C MET A 1 51.27 -11.35 68.23
N PRO A 2 52.27 -11.80 67.44
CA PRO A 2 52.40 -11.71 65.98
C PRO A 2 52.21 -13.13 65.35
N ARG A 3 52.34 -13.46 64.06
CA ARG A 3 53.35 -13.14 63.04
C ARG A 3 52.81 -13.49 61.64
N ILE A 4 53.43 -12.80 60.71
CA ILE A 4 53.30 -12.77 59.25
C ILE A 4 54.16 -13.89 58.61
N PHE A 5 53.58 -14.61 57.62
CA PHE A 5 54.14 -15.14 56.34
C PHE A 5 55.16 -16.32 56.36
N PRO A 6 55.28 -17.16 55.28
CA PRO A 6 55.34 -16.74 53.86
C PRO A 6 54.67 -17.60 52.75
N ILE A 7 54.39 -16.86 51.68
CA ILE A 7 54.40 -17.14 50.24
C ILE A 7 55.04 -18.48 49.84
N LEU A 8 54.28 -19.33 49.14
CA LEU A 8 54.83 -20.19 48.09
C LEU A 8 53.96 -20.07 46.84
N THR A 9 54.55 -19.44 45.84
CA THR A 9 54.10 -19.32 44.45
C THR A 9 54.01 -20.70 43.80
N LEU A 10 52.85 -21.04 43.25
CA LEU A 10 52.77 -21.98 42.12
C LEU A 10 51.81 -21.42 41.08
N THR A 11 52.40 -20.66 40.17
CA THR A 11 51.84 -20.28 38.87
C THR A 11 51.51 -21.55 38.09
N CYS A 12 50.22 -21.92 38.06
CA CYS A 12 49.72 -22.86 37.06
C CYS A 12 49.03 -22.01 35.98
N LEU A 13 49.76 -21.78 34.88
CA LEU A 13 49.19 -21.36 33.61
C LEU A 13 48.10 -22.36 33.24
N LEU A 14 46.84 -21.96 33.33
CA LEU A 14 45.77 -22.61 32.59
C LEU A 14 45.24 -21.59 31.58
N ALA A 15 45.80 -21.67 30.38
CA ALA A 15 45.21 -21.10 29.19
C ALA A 15 43.82 -21.72 29.02
N PHE A 16 42.78 -20.93 29.25
CA PHE A 16 41.44 -21.26 28.79
C PHE A 16 41.06 -20.26 27.72
N CYS A 17 40.95 -20.80 26.52
CA CYS A 17 40.66 -20.13 25.27
C CYS A 17 39.50 -19.16 25.43
N LEU A 18 39.78 -17.87 25.22
CA LEU A 18 38.76 -16.92 24.79
C LEU A 18 38.24 -17.46 23.46
N ALA A 19 37.06 -18.09 23.49
CA ALA A 19 36.23 -18.21 22.32
C ALA A 19 35.92 -16.77 21.90
N ALA A 20 36.77 -16.22 21.03
CA ALA A 20 36.40 -15.11 20.19
C ALA A 20 35.22 -15.63 19.37
N GLY A 21 34.01 -15.29 19.81
CA GLY A 21 32.86 -15.37 18.94
C GLY A 21 33.21 -14.53 17.73
N CYS A 22 33.49 -15.19 16.61
CA CYS A 22 33.42 -14.55 15.31
C CYS A 22 31.97 -14.09 15.18
N THR A 23 31.70 -12.84 15.55
CA THR A 23 30.55 -12.14 14.99
C THR A 23 30.81 -12.15 13.48
N VAL A 24 30.07 -13.01 12.78
CA VAL A 24 29.95 -12.87 11.33
C VAL A 24 29.22 -11.56 11.16
N GLN A 25 29.98 -10.49 10.94
CA GLN A 25 29.46 -9.33 10.25
C GLN A 25 29.11 -9.86 8.87
N VAL A 26 27.83 -10.18 8.68
CA VAL A 26 27.26 -10.21 7.35
C VAL A 26 27.32 -8.75 6.93
N ASP A 27 28.38 -8.41 6.21
CA ASP A 27 28.38 -7.20 5.42
C ASP A 27 27.25 -7.40 4.40
N ASP A 28 26.12 -6.75 4.69
CA ASP A 28 25.07 -6.54 3.72
C ASP A 28 25.70 -5.72 2.60
N ASP A 29 26.12 -6.41 1.53
CA ASP A 29 26.59 -5.81 0.27
C ASP A 29 25.39 -5.21 -0.51
N GLY A 30 24.48 -4.59 0.24
CA GLY A 30 23.31 -3.85 -0.18
C GLY A 30 23.75 -2.61 -0.94
N SER A 31 24.10 -2.84 -2.21
CA SER A 31 24.04 -1.87 -3.30
C SER A 31 22.58 -1.42 -3.53
N GLY A 32 21.91 -0.97 -2.47
CA GLY A 32 20.69 -0.18 -2.50
C GLY A 32 21.07 1.16 -1.90
N ALA A 33 21.14 2.21 -2.72
CA ALA A 33 21.36 3.55 -2.19
C ALA A 33 20.35 3.82 -1.04
N PRO A 34 20.78 4.38 0.10
CA PRO A 34 19.89 4.60 1.23
C PRO A 34 18.69 5.43 0.78
N PHE A 35 17.49 4.92 1.05
CA PHE A 35 16.24 5.60 0.75
C PHE A 35 16.28 7.01 1.36
N THR A 36 16.32 8.03 0.52
CA THR A 36 16.35 9.42 0.94
C THR A 36 15.16 10.13 0.31
N PRO A 37 14.13 10.47 1.10
CA PRO A 37 12.95 11.12 0.54
C PRO A 37 13.28 12.54 0.09
N VAL A 38 12.74 12.95 -1.06
CA VAL A 38 12.90 14.33 -1.57
C VAL A 38 11.89 15.25 -0.89
N ILE A 39 10.70 14.73 -0.57
CA ILE A 39 9.65 15.36 0.21
C ILE A 39 9.27 14.38 1.32
N SER A 40 9.17 14.88 2.55
CA SER A 40 8.55 14.18 3.68
C SER A 40 7.75 15.21 4.46
N SER A 41 6.42 15.12 4.44
CA SER A 41 5.55 16.10 5.09
C SER A 41 4.34 15.44 5.70
N SER A 42 3.97 15.90 6.90
CA SER A 42 2.64 15.64 7.44
C SER A 42 1.64 16.56 6.73
N VAL A 43 0.56 16.00 6.24
CA VAL A 43 -0.47 16.70 5.45
C VAL A 43 -1.85 16.19 5.83
N ARG A 44 -2.87 17.01 5.59
CA ARG A 44 -4.26 16.67 5.82
C ARG A 44 -4.93 16.25 4.52
N VAL A 45 -5.55 15.08 4.47
CA VAL A 45 -6.38 14.70 3.33
C VAL A 45 -7.64 15.55 3.33
N VAL A 46 -7.94 16.16 2.18
CA VAL A 46 -9.09 17.07 2.02
C VAL A 46 -10.07 16.64 0.93
N ARG A 47 -9.66 15.69 0.06
CA ARG A 47 -10.54 15.08 -0.95
C ARG A 47 -9.94 13.79 -1.46
N ILE A 48 -10.76 12.75 -1.60
CA ILE A 48 -10.43 11.55 -2.37
C ILE A 48 -10.80 11.78 -3.84
N VAL A 49 -9.88 11.53 -4.77
CA VAL A 49 -10.14 11.66 -6.21
C VAL A 49 -10.66 10.32 -6.75
N ASP A 50 -9.92 9.26 -6.47
CA ASP A 50 -10.18 7.86 -6.83
C ASP A 50 -9.38 6.94 -5.86
N GLY A 51 -9.19 5.66 -6.21
CA GLY A 51 -8.54 4.68 -5.35
C GLY A 51 -7.07 5.01 -5.01
N ASP A 52 -6.31 5.60 -5.93
CA ASP A 52 -4.87 5.87 -5.75
C ASP A 52 -4.49 7.36 -5.75
N THR A 53 -5.46 8.25 -5.96
CA THR A 53 -5.22 9.69 -6.06
C THR A 53 -6.03 10.46 -5.02
N ILE A 54 -5.36 11.36 -4.29
CA ILE A 54 -5.94 12.21 -3.25
C ILE A 54 -5.54 13.67 -3.42
N ARG A 55 -6.31 14.59 -2.84
CA ARG A 55 -5.87 15.98 -2.60
C ARG A 55 -5.58 16.18 -1.13
N VAL A 56 -4.47 16.87 -0.86
CA VAL A 56 -3.98 17.14 0.49
C VAL A 56 -3.77 18.63 0.70
N ALA A 57 -3.90 19.07 1.95
CA ALA A 57 -3.54 20.40 2.42
C ALA A 57 -2.25 20.32 3.26
N PHE A 58 -1.29 21.17 2.94
CA PHE A 58 -0.06 21.35 3.69
C PHE A 58 -0.26 22.31 4.88
N PRO A 59 0.65 22.32 5.87
CA PRO A 59 0.57 23.23 7.01
C PRO A 59 0.54 24.72 6.64
N ASP A 60 1.08 25.10 5.48
CA ASP A 60 1.05 26.47 4.97
C ASP A 60 -0.28 26.84 4.27
N GLY A 61 -1.24 25.91 4.21
CA GLY A 61 -2.55 26.07 3.58
C GLY A 61 -2.55 25.80 2.07
N SER A 62 -1.40 25.53 1.45
CA SER A 62 -1.35 25.12 0.05
C SER A 62 -1.97 23.74 -0.14
N GLN A 63 -2.55 23.49 -1.32
CA GLN A 63 -3.15 22.20 -1.65
C GLN A 63 -2.56 21.61 -2.91
N GLU A 64 -2.28 20.32 -2.87
CA GLU A 64 -1.68 19.57 -3.97
C GLU A 64 -2.44 18.26 -4.21
N THR A 65 -2.30 17.73 -5.41
CA THR A 65 -2.77 16.38 -5.74
C THR A 65 -1.61 15.40 -5.61
N VAL A 66 -1.84 14.30 -4.91
CA VAL A 66 -0.89 13.21 -4.69
C VAL A 66 -1.44 11.96 -5.36
N ARG A 67 -0.63 11.30 -6.19
CA ARG A 67 -0.86 9.91 -6.60
C ARG A 67 0.03 9.01 -5.76
N ILE A 68 -0.55 7.93 -5.22
CA ILE A 68 0.19 6.95 -4.45
C ILE A 68 1.24 6.32 -5.37
N LEU A 69 2.49 6.39 -4.93
CA LEU A 69 3.63 5.92 -5.71
C LEU A 69 3.62 4.38 -5.82
N GLY A 70 3.93 3.86 -7.00
CA GLY A 70 4.17 2.44 -7.23
C GLY A 70 2.92 1.56 -7.40
N ILE A 71 1.71 2.12 -7.31
CA ILE A 71 0.46 1.40 -7.52
C ILE A 71 -0.41 2.05 -8.61
N ASP A 72 -1.41 1.29 -9.06
CA ASP A 72 -2.44 1.70 -10.02
C ASP A 72 -3.74 0.97 -9.64
N THR A 73 -4.80 1.72 -9.33
CA THR A 73 -6.14 1.17 -9.08
C THR A 73 -6.93 1.11 -10.38
N PRO A 74 -7.91 0.20 -10.53
CA PRO A 74 -8.86 0.28 -11.63
C PRO A 74 -9.58 1.64 -11.64
N GLU A 75 -9.89 2.13 -12.82
CA GLU A 75 -10.69 3.35 -12.98
C GLU A 75 -12.15 3.05 -12.57
N THR A 76 -12.88 4.03 -12.05
CA THR A 76 -14.30 3.85 -11.66
C THR A 76 -15.26 3.77 -12.84
N THR A 77 -14.77 3.97 -14.06
CA THR A 77 -15.58 3.95 -15.29
C THR A 77 -15.13 2.83 -16.21
N VAL A 78 -16.09 2.20 -16.90
CA VAL A 78 -15.80 1.10 -17.84
C VAL A 78 -14.81 1.53 -18.92
N ASP A 79 -15.02 2.71 -19.51
CA ASP A 79 -14.19 3.23 -20.62
C ASP A 79 -12.80 3.69 -20.17
N GLY A 80 -12.60 3.93 -18.87
CA GLY A 80 -11.29 4.25 -18.31
C GLY A 80 -10.39 3.03 -18.13
N ASN A 81 -10.96 1.84 -18.10
CA ASN A 81 -10.22 0.61 -17.82
C ASN A 81 -9.66 -0.05 -19.08
N ASP A 82 -8.43 -0.56 -18.96
CA ASP A 82 -7.79 -1.43 -19.92
C ASP A 82 -7.51 -2.77 -19.23
N PRO A 83 -8.32 -3.83 -19.51
CA PRO A 83 -8.16 -5.14 -18.90
C PRO A 83 -6.76 -5.73 -19.07
N GLY A 84 -6.08 -5.42 -20.18
CA GLY A 84 -4.72 -5.93 -20.44
C GLY A 84 -3.66 -5.45 -19.43
N LYS A 85 -3.98 -4.45 -18.60
CA LYS A 85 -3.11 -3.96 -17.54
C LYS A 85 -3.18 -4.79 -16.25
N PHE A 86 -4.22 -5.60 -16.07
CA PHE A 86 -4.55 -6.31 -14.83
C PHE A 86 -4.48 -7.84 -15.00
N ASP A 87 -3.55 -8.33 -15.82
CA ASP A 87 -3.36 -9.77 -16.12
C ASP A 87 -4.70 -10.47 -16.48
N ASP A 88 -5.02 -11.62 -15.88
CA ASP A 88 -6.21 -12.42 -16.17
C ASP A 88 -7.56 -11.73 -15.82
N ALA A 89 -7.54 -10.52 -15.25
CA ALA A 89 -8.74 -9.72 -15.01
C ALA A 89 -9.29 -9.16 -16.33
N SER A 90 -10.24 -9.89 -16.91
CA SER A 90 -10.59 -9.77 -18.34
C SER A 90 -11.77 -8.84 -18.65
N ASP A 91 -12.49 -8.33 -17.66
CA ASP A 91 -13.69 -7.51 -17.89
C ASP A 91 -13.57 -6.09 -17.30
N ALA A 92 -13.59 -5.09 -18.19
CA ALA A 92 -13.57 -3.67 -17.84
C ALA A 92 -14.73 -3.24 -16.92
N ARG A 93 -15.87 -3.95 -16.95
CA ARG A 93 -16.99 -3.71 -16.03
C ARG A 93 -16.67 -4.19 -14.63
N LEU A 94 -16.05 -5.37 -14.49
CA LEU A 94 -15.60 -5.86 -13.19
C LEU A 94 -14.53 -4.93 -12.62
N LEU A 95 -13.61 -4.46 -13.46
CA LEU A 95 -12.61 -3.47 -13.07
C LEU A 95 -13.25 -2.17 -12.59
N ALA A 96 -14.28 -1.65 -13.27
CA ALA A 96 -15.00 -0.45 -12.81
C ALA A 96 -15.59 -0.62 -11.40
N LEU A 97 -16.21 -1.78 -11.10
CA LEU A 97 -16.74 -2.07 -9.76
C LEU A 97 -15.63 -2.17 -8.71
N TRP A 98 -14.49 -2.78 -9.05
CA TRP A 98 -13.33 -2.82 -8.16
C TRP A 98 -12.67 -1.45 -7.98
N GLY A 99 -12.75 -0.58 -8.99
CA GLY A 99 -12.32 0.81 -8.89
C GLY A 99 -13.18 1.61 -7.91
N GLU A 100 -14.50 1.39 -7.91
CA GLU A 100 -15.40 1.95 -6.89
C GLU A 100 -15.07 1.43 -5.48
N GLU A 101 -14.82 0.12 -5.32
CA GLU A 101 -14.41 -0.46 -4.04
C GLU A 101 -13.06 0.10 -3.56
N ALA A 102 -12.09 0.28 -4.46
CA ALA A 102 -10.80 0.90 -4.13
C ALA A 102 -10.97 2.36 -3.68
N ALA A 103 -11.78 3.15 -4.39
CA ALA A 103 -12.08 4.53 -4.00
C ALA A 103 -12.78 4.61 -2.64
N GLN A 104 -13.75 3.72 -2.39
CA GLN A 104 -14.46 3.65 -1.11
C GLN A 104 -13.53 3.23 0.04
N TYR A 105 -12.67 2.24 -0.17
CA TYR A 105 -11.65 1.86 0.81
C TYR A 105 -10.72 3.03 1.13
N THR A 106 -10.32 3.81 0.12
CA THR A 106 -9.51 5.02 0.30
C THR A 106 -10.25 6.10 1.09
N VAL A 107 -11.56 6.29 0.86
CA VAL A 107 -12.41 7.18 1.70
C VAL A 107 -12.40 6.71 3.16
N GLU A 108 -12.69 5.44 3.41
CA GLU A 108 -12.77 4.90 4.78
C GLU A 108 -11.46 5.03 5.56
N ARG A 109 -10.33 4.89 4.85
CA ARG A 109 -9.00 4.87 5.46
C ARG A 109 -8.38 6.26 5.56
N LEU A 110 -8.65 7.15 4.61
CA LEU A 110 -7.93 8.42 4.46
C LEU A 110 -8.79 9.67 4.58
N ASP A 111 -10.12 9.60 4.42
CA ASP A 111 -10.93 10.81 4.42
C ASP A 111 -10.81 11.55 5.75
N ASP A 112 -10.71 12.86 5.63
CA ASP A 112 -10.53 13.77 6.74
C ASP A 112 -9.36 13.41 7.70
N ARG A 113 -8.29 12.77 7.19
CA ARG A 113 -7.19 12.21 8.03
C ARG A 113 -5.85 12.93 7.85
N ASP A 114 -5.09 13.06 8.95
CA ASP A 114 -3.68 13.43 8.90
C ASP A 114 -2.82 12.21 8.52
N ILE A 115 -1.98 12.39 7.50
CA ILE A 115 -1.08 11.37 6.96
C ILE A 115 0.33 11.95 6.76
N THR A 116 1.32 11.08 6.63
CA THR A 116 2.64 11.48 6.13
C THR A 116 2.79 11.06 4.67
N ILE A 117 3.12 12.00 3.80
CA ILE A 117 3.51 11.71 2.41
C ILE A 117 5.02 11.71 2.30
N MET A 118 5.57 10.76 1.53
CA MET A 118 7.00 10.61 1.36
C MET A 118 7.36 10.25 -0.08
N SER A 119 8.07 11.12 -0.78
CA SER A 119 8.49 10.85 -2.16
C SER A 119 9.72 9.98 -2.23
N ASP A 120 9.90 9.31 -3.36
CA ASP A 120 11.05 8.47 -3.64
C ASP A 120 11.91 9.11 -4.74
N ARG A 121 13.20 9.31 -4.46
CA ARG A 121 14.12 9.88 -5.45
C ARG A 121 14.21 9.02 -6.72
N ALA A 122 14.04 7.70 -6.61
CA ALA A 122 14.08 6.80 -7.75
C ALA A 122 12.91 7.00 -8.73
N ALA A 123 11.76 7.46 -8.22
CA ALA A 123 10.57 7.75 -9.03
C ALA A 123 10.54 9.21 -9.54
N GLY A 124 11.33 10.08 -8.93
CA GLY A 124 11.16 11.52 -9.03
C GLY A 124 10.00 12.00 -8.15
N THR A 125 9.79 13.33 -8.15
CA THR A 125 8.84 13.95 -7.21
C THR A 125 7.44 14.14 -7.80
N ARG A 126 7.32 14.28 -9.12
CA ARG A 126 6.04 14.53 -9.81
C ARG A 126 5.92 13.74 -11.10
N ASP A 127 4.70 13.37 -11.45
CA ASP A 127 4.40 12.80 -12.77
C ASP A 127 4.20 13.87 -13.85
N ARG A 128 3.96 13.41 -15.09
CA ARG A 128 3.70 14.27 -16.26
C ARG A 128 2.43 15.14 -16.14
N TYR A 129 1.54 14.85 -15.21
CA TYR A 129 0.33 15.62 -14.94
C TYR A 129 0.53 16.62 -13.80
N GLY A 130 1.73 16.65 -13.22
CA GLY A 130 2.06 17.53 -12.11
C GLY A 130 1.60 17.01 -10.74
N ARG A 131 1.12 15.77 -10.63
CA ARG A 131 0.77 15.18 -9.32
C ARG A 131 2.05 14.84 -8.56
N ILE A 132 2.06 15.05 -7.26
CA ILE A 132 3.13 14.55 -6.39
C ILE A 132 3.09 13.02 -6.38
N LEU A 133 4.26 12.40 -6.50
CA LEU A 133 4.44 10.96 -6.33
C LEU A 133 4.97 10.68 -4.93
N ALA A 134 4.17 9.97 -4.12
CA ALA A 134 4.55 9.69 -2.75
C ALA A 134 3.95 8.39 -2.23
N TYR A 135 4.69 7.73 -1.34
CA TYR A 135 4.12 6.76 -0.41
C TYR A 135 3.25 7.50 0.62
N ILE A 136 2.23 6.83 1.13
CA ILE A 136 1.37 7.34 2.21
C ILE A 136 1.60 6.48 3.45
N THR A 137 2.07 7.11 4.53
CA THR A 137 2.21 6.48 5.83
C THR A 137 1.09 6.95 6.75
N LEU A 138 0.36 5.99 7.32
CA LEU A 138 -0.74 6.22 8.26
C LEU A 138 -0.23 6.48 9.69
N PRO A 139 -1.08 7.00 10.60
CA PRO A 139 -0.67 7.28 11.98
C PRO A 139 -0.18 6.05 12.77
N ASP A 140 -0.62 4.85 12.41
CA ASP A 140 -0.16 3.58 12.98
C ASP A 140 1.18 3.09 12.37
N GLY A 141 1.73 3.83 11.41
CA GLY A 141 2.97 3.53 10.71
C GLY A 141 2.81 2.60 9.51
N SER A 142 1.59 2.17 9.15
CA SER A 142 1.39 1.31 7.98
C SER A 142 1.52 2.10 6.67
N ASP A 143 1.90 1.39 5.60
CA ASP A 143 1.94 1.92 4.24
C ASP A 143 0.60 1.66 3.56
N PHE A 144 -0.12 2.72 3.24
CA PHE A 144 -1.44 2.60 2.61
C PHE A 144 -1.38 2.03 1.18
N GLY A 145 -0.28 2.24 0.45
CA GLY A 145 -0.10 1.61 -0.86
C GLY A 145 0.05 0.10 -0.75
N GLU A 146 0.74 -0.38 0.29
CA GLU A 146 0.82 -1.82 0.60
C GLU A 146 -0.55 -2.39 0.96
N ASP A 147 -1.33 -1.67 1.79
CA ASP A 147 -2.69 -2.08 2.16
C ASP A 147 -3.56 -2.30 0.91
N LEU A 148 -3.54 -1.38 -0.06
CA LEU A 148 -4.30 -1.51 -1.30
C LEU A 148 -3.88 -2.73 -2.13
N VAL A 149 -2.57 -3.00 -2.23
CA VAL A 149 -2.03 -4.16 -2.95
C VAL A 149 -2.41 -5.46 -2.23
N GLU A 150 -2.30 -5.52 -0.91
CA GLU A 150 -2.64 -6.69 -0.10
C GLU A 150 -4.12 -7.09 -0.24
N GLN A 151 -5.02 -6.10 -0.25
CA GLN A 151 -6.44 -6.32 -0.45
C GLN A 151 -6.81 -6.66 -1.91
N GLY A 152 -5.85 -6.60 -2.84
CA GLY A 152 -6.09 -6.79 -4.27
C GLY A 152 -6.92 -5.65 -4.88
N LEU A 153 -6.87 -4.46 -4.30
CA LEU A 153 -7.57 -3.26 -4.78
C LEU A 153 -6.70 -2.42 -5.74
N ALA A 154 -5.40 -2.69 -5.78
CA ALA A 154 -4.47 -2.08 -6.72
C ALA A 154 -3.51 -3.13 -7.28
N ARG A 155 -2.98 -2.85 -8.48
CA ARG A 155 -1.81 -3.53 -9.03
C ARG A 155 -0.55 -2.70 -8.81
N VAL A 156 0.60 -3.32 -8.91
CA VAL A 156 1.91 -2.65 -8.91
C VAL A 156 2.15 -2.02 -10.27
N TYR A 157 2.45 -0.72 -10.29
CA TYR A 157 2.75 0.00 -11.52
C TYR A 157 4.22 -0.23 -11.95
N THR A 158 4.46 -1.34 -12.64
CA THR A 158 5.81 -1.82 -12.99
C THR A 158 6.65 -0.93 -13.92
N PRO A 159 6.11 -0.01 -14.74
CA PRO A 159 6.95 0.93 -15.48
C PRO A 159 7.72 1.92 -14.59
N GLU A 160 7.26 2.16 -13.36
CA GLU A 160 7.85 3.10 -12.42
C GLU A 160 9.01 2.47 -11.63
N SER A 161 10.03 3.28 -11.32
CA SER A 161 11.17 2.89 -10.48
C SER A 161 11.00 3.46 -9.08
N PHE A 162 11.03 2.62 -8.05
CA PHE A 162 10.81 3.04 -6.67
C PHE A 162 11.37 1.98 -5.70
N ALA A 163 11.80 2.40 -4.51
CA ALA A 163 12.54 1.57 -3.55
C ALA A 163 11.73 0.39 -3.01
N ARG A 164 10.40 0.52 -2.89
CA ARG A 164 9.52 -0.52 -2.30
C ARG A 164 9.02 -1.57 -3.31
N LYS A 165 9.53 -1.54 -4.55
CA LYS A 165 8.97 -2.31 -5.67
C LYS A 165 8.92 -3.82 -5.45
N ASP A 166 10.02 -4.42 -5.00
CA ASP A 166 10.06 -5.88 -4.80
C ASP A 166 9.10 -6.33 -3.69
N ARG A 167 8.94 -5.51 -2.64
CA ARG A 167 7.98 -5.75 -1.57
C ARG A 167 6.54 -5.70 -2.09
N TYR A 168 6.20 -4.66 -2.86
CA TYR A 168 4.87 -4.53 -3.48
C TYR A 168 4.58 -5.69 -4.42
N LEU A 169 5.54 -6.12 -5.24
CA LEU A 169 5.39 -7.27 -6.14
C LEU A 169 5.15 -8.57 -5.38
N SER A 170 5.87 -8.81 -4.28
CA SER A 170 5.63 -9.96 -3.41
C SER A 170 4.21 -9.95 -2.82
N MET A 171 3.73 -8.79 -2.37
CA MET A 171 2.37 -8.65 -1.81
C MET A 171 1.30 -8.85 -2.88
N GLN A 172 1.48 -8.30 -4.09
CA GLN A 172 0.57 -8.54 -5.20
C GLN A 172 0.49 -10.04 -5.50
N GLN A 173 1.62 -10.74 -5.57
CA GLN A 173 1.63 -12.17 -5.83
C GLN A 173 0.82 -12.95 -4.78
N GLN A 174 0.91 -12.56 -3.50
CA GLN A 174 0.10 -13.15 -2.44
C GLN A 174 -1.40 -12.86 -2.61
N ALA A 175 -1.76 -11.63 -2.96
CA ALA A 175 -3.15 -11.24 -3.24
C ALA A 175 -3.73 -12.02 -4.43
N MET A 176 -2.94 -12.21 -5.50
CA MET A 176 -3.30 -13.01 -6.67
C MET A 176 -3.52 -14.48 -6.31
N HIS A 177 -2.59 -15.11 -5.58
CA HIS A 177 -2.74 -16.50 -5.13
C HIS A 177 -3.93 -16.72 -4.21
N ALA A 178 -4.28 -15.70 -3.41
CA ALA A 178 -5.44 -15.73 -2.53
C ALA A 178 -6.76 -15.36 -3.23
N GLY A 179 -6.74 -15.00 -4.52
CA GLY A 179 -7.92 -14.57 -5.27
C GLY A 179 -8.62 -13.36 -4.65
N ARG A 180 -7.85 -12.39 -4.13
CA ARG A 180 -8.39 -11.18 -3.48
C ARG A 180 -8.74 -10.11 -4.51
N GLY A 181 -9.78 -9.33 -4.23
CA GLY A 181 -10.10 -8.12 -4.99
C GLY A 181 -10.24 -8.38 -6.49
N ILE A 182 -9.51 -7.59 -7.29
CA ILE A 182 -9.44 -7.66 -8.75
C ILE A 182 -9.08 -9.07 -9.23
N TRP A 183 -8.29 -9.81 -8.45
CA TRP A 183 -7.81 -11.16 -8.77
C TRP A 183 -8.83 -12.26 -8.49
N SER A 184 -10.00 -11.92 -7.95
CA SER A 184 -11.02 -12.91 -7.56
C SER A 184 -11.80 -13.50 -8.74
N GLY A 185 -11.86 -12.80 -9.88
CA GLY A 185 -12.65 -13.21 -11.04
C GLY A 185 -14.16 -12.93 -10.91
N HIS A 186 -14.60 -12.24 -9.86
CA HIS A 186 -15.99 -11.84 -9.65
C HIS A 186 -16.09 -10.38 -9.18
N ALA A 187 -17.31 -9.84 -9.20
CA ALA A 187 -17.59 -8.50 -8.70
C ALA A 187 -17.34 -8.40 -7.18
N PRO A 188 -17.07 -7.19 -6.65
CA PRO A 188 -17.04 -6.96 -5.21
C PRO A 188 -18.33 -7.44 -4.54
N ALA A 189 -18.23 -7.85 -3.28
CA ALA A 189 -19.41 -8.22 -2.50
C ALA A 189 -20.33 -7.01 -2.36
N ALA A 190 -21.56 -7.12 -2.85
CA ALA A 190 -22.59 -6.12 -2.58
C ALA A 190 -22.99 -6.18 -1.10
N GLU A 191 -22.90 -5.05 -0.40
CA GLU A 191 -23.57 -4.91 0.88
C GLU A 191 -25.03 -4.54 0.61
N LEU A 192 -25.93 -5.52 0.75
CA LEU A 192 -27.37 -5.27 0.74
C LEU A 192 -27.76 -4.44 1.97
N LEU A 193 -27.76 -3.12 1.82
CA LEU A 193 -28.35 -2.19 2.79
C LEU A 193 -29.80 -1.87 2.35
N GLY A 194 -30.81 -2.56 2.93
CA GLY A 194 -32.21 -2.15 2.82
C GLY A 194 -33.28 -3.26 2.83
N THR A 195 -34.32 -3.05 3.62
CA THR A 195 -35.41 -3.95 4.06
C THR A 195 -36.26 -4.60 2.96
N PHE A 196 -36.62 -5.87 3.16
CA PHE A 196 -37.63 -6.60 2.38
C PHE A 196 -39.02 -5.95 2.51
N GLY A 197 -39.45 -5.25 1.47
CA GLY A 197 -40.80 -4.71 1.32
C GLY A 197 -41.03 -4.16 -0.08
N THR A 198 -41.44 -5.02 -1.01
CA THR A 198 -42.07 -4.79 -2.34
C THR A 198 -41.61 -3.66 -3.29
N GLU A 199 -40.59 -2.87 -2.99
CA GLU A 199 -40.04 -1.87 -3.90
C GLU A 199 -38.53 -2.00 -4.06
N THR A 200 -38.07 -1.65 -5.26
CA THR A 200 -36.73 -1.77 -5.87
C THR A 200 -35.57 -1.94 -4.88
N VAL A 201 -34.88 -3.07 -4.99
CA VAL A 201 -33.60 -3.31 -4.32
C VAL A 201 -32.51 -2.54 -5.07
N THR A 202 -32.05 -1.43 -4.51
CA THR A 202 -30.79 -0.80 -4.95
C THR A 202 -29.65 -1.68 -4.45
N MET A 203 -28.91 -2.30 -5.37
CA MET A 203 -27.69 -3.01 -5.02
C MET A 203 -26.63 -1.96 -4.66
N MET A 204 -26.20 -1.96 -3.40
CA MET A 204 -25.11 -1.10 -2.95
C MET A 204 -23.85 -1.96 -2.88
N ILE A 205 -22.76 -1.53 -3.52
CA ILE A 205 -21.43 -2.03 -3.17
C ILE A 205 -20.92 -1.06 -2.11
N ARG A 206 -20.97 -1.49 -0.83
CA ARG A 206 -20.47 -0.76 0.35
C ARG A 206 -20.73 0.76 0.37
N GLY A 207 -21.95 1.17 0.01
CA GLY A 207 -22.38 2.58 0.06
C GLY A 207 -22.47 3.30 -1.28
N THR A 208 -22.06 2.69 -2.39
CA THR A 208 -22.25 3.22 -3.76
C THR A 208 -23.39 2.50 -4.47
N ALA A 209 -24.35 3.25 -5.01
CA ALA A 209 -25.50 2.70 -5.73
C ALA A 209 -25.06 2.17 -7.11
N VAL A 210 -25.16 0.86 -7.31
CA VAL A 210 -24.95 0.24 -8.62
C VAL A 210 -26.28 0.18 -9.35
N SER A 211 -26.36 0.87 -10.49
CA SER A 211 -27.58 0.90 -11.30
C SER A 211 -27.86 -0.51 -11.87
N PRO A 212 -29.05 -1.10 -11.66
CA PRO A 212 -29.35 -2.43 -12.18
C PRO A 212 -29.38 -2.38 -13.71
N ALA A 213 -28.55 -3.19 -14.36
CA ALA A 213 -28.64 -3.39 -15.80
C ALA A 213 -30.03 -3.94 -16.12
N MET A 214 -30.83 -3.14 -16.85
CA MET A 214 -32.14 -3.54 -17.37
C MET A 214 -31.99 -4.81 -18.21
N THR A 215 -32.29 -5.96 -17.62
CA THR A 215 -32.53 -7.18 -18.39
C THR A 215 -33.98 -7.10 -18.86
N SER A 216 -34.17 -6.55 -20.06
CA SER A 216 -35.44 -6.67 -20.78
C SER A 216 -35.62 -8.15 -21.16
N ILE A 217 -36.41 -8.88 -20.36
CA ILE A 217 -36.97 -10.16 -20.79
C ILE A 217 -38.17 -9.81 -21.67
N GLY A 218 -37.99 -9.94 -22.98
CA GLY A 218 -39.06 -9.82 -23.95
C GLY A 218 -40.13 -10.89 -23.71
N THR A 219 -41.39 -10.46 -23.74
CA THR A 219 -42.56 -11.33 -23.94
C THR A 219 -42.78 -11.61 -25.41
#